data_AF-D8Q3G7-F1
#
_entry.id   AF-D8Q3G7-F1
#
_cell.length_a   1.000
_cell.length_b   1.000
_cell.length_c   1.000
_cell.angle_alpha   90.00
_cell.angle_beta   90.00
_cell.angle_gamma   90.00
#
_symmetry.space_group_name_H-M   'P 1'
#
loop_
_entity.id
_entity.type
_entity.pdbx_description
1 polymer ?
#
loop_
_entity_poly.entity_id
_entity_poly.type
_entity_poly.pdbx_seq_one_letter_code
_entity_poly.pdbx_strand_id
1 'polypeptide(L)'
;MTDIQQQFNTAPSEASTDDDRSPDEQKQAAELAIRLSRAIEGANEKLCPLTKMIRKHIENMEAKKEEDRNEDELVKQVKPLLEQAEKILNETQGVIKGADPDGEIASRAKRHQQSHRATPEEQRLAEALKVLVEEVGGTIDWAKGKLDAFPKAKKDLGPLLDALGQPLTQIVGGVALLLSGVLNLLNKLLAGLGLDGLLKGIVAATGLDKIYKSLGLDKWLNMK
;
A
#
# COMPACT_ATOMS: atom_id res chain seq x y z
N MET A 1 -18.70 -27.99 -52.86
CA MET A 1 -17.33 -28.53 -52.86
C MET A 1 -16.44 -27.36 -53.26
N THR A 2 -15.97 -26.64 -52.24
CA THR A 2 -14.54 -26.47 -51.86
C THR A 2 -13.90 -25.39 -52.75
N ASP A 3 -13.38 -24.25 -52.26
CA ASP A 3 -12.54 -24.06 -51.09
C ASP A 3 -12.72 -22.68 -50.43
N ILE A 4 -12.89 -22.71 -49.12
CA ILE A 4 -12.66 -21.60 -48.18
C ILE A 4 -11.18 -21.70 -47.81
N GLN A 5 -10.34 -20.73 -48.21
CA GLN A 5 -9.13 -20.33 -47.49
C GLN A 5 -8.39 -19.22 -48.26
N GLN A 6 -8.66 -17.97 -47.90
CA GLN A 6 -7.66 -16.92 -48.03
C GLN A 6 -7.55 -16.17 -46.69
N GLN A 7 -6.67 -16.74 -45.88
CA GLN A 7 -5.84 -16.11 -44.85
C GLN A 7 -6.25 -14.72 -44.37
N PHE A 8 -6.87 -14.71 -43.20
CA PHE A 8 -6.70 -13.66 -42.21
C PHE A 8 -5.23 -13.61 -41.78
N ASN A 9 -4.43 -12.79 -42.46
CA ASN A 9 -3.14 -12.34 -41.94
C ASN A 9 -3.36 -11.01 -41.21
N THR A 10 -4.11 -11.05 -40.11
CA THR A 10 -4.10 -9.98 -39.11
C THR A 10 -2.85 -10.19 -38.26
N ALA A 11 -1.76 -9.52 -38.65
CA ALA A 11 -0.67 -9.26 -37.72
C ALA A 11 -1.27 -8.67 -36.42
N PRO A 12 -0.78 -9.07 -35.23
CA PRO A 12 -1.21 -8.41 -34.01
C PRO A 12 -0.87 -6.92 -34.13
N SER A 13 -1.89 -6.08 -33.99
CA SER A 13 -1.78 -4.63 -33.92
C SER A 13 -0.58 -4.25 -33.06
N GLU A 14 0.34 -3.49 -33.65
CA GLU A 14 1.39 -2.78 -32.91
C GLU A 14 0.72 -2.07 -31.74
N ALA A 15 1.04 -2.53 -30.53
CA ALA A 15 0.76 -1.80 -29.32
C ALA A 15 1.57 -0.50 -29.42
N SER A 16 0.89 0.60 -29.74
CA SER A 16 1.48 1.93 -29.67
C SER A 16 2.00 2.16 -28.24
N THR A 17 3.33 2.16 -28.13
CA THR A 17 4.14 2.33 -26.93
C THR A 17 4.11 3.79 -26.48
N ASP A 18 3.10 4.19 -25.70
CA ASP A 18 3.05 5.53 -25.09
C ASP A 18 3.76 5.52 -23.72
N ASP A 19 4.96 4.96 -23.70
CA ASP A 19 5.87 4.97 -22.56
C ASP A 19 7.15 5.67 -23.01
N ASP A 20 7.28 6.96 -22.67
CA ASP A 20 8.40 7.81 -23.06
C ASP A 20 9.72 7.46 -22.35
N ARG A 21 9.74 6.43 -21.51
CA ARG A 21 10.95 5.92 -20.85
C ARG A 21 11.85 5.19 -21.86
N SER A 22 13.16 5.38 -21.74
CA SER A 22 14.12 4.58 -22.51
C SER A 22 14.02 3.08 -22.15
N PRO A 23 14.43 2.16 -23.05
CA PRO A 23 14.43 0.72 -22.75
C PRO A 23 15.19 0.35 -21.47
N ASP A 24 16.29 1.05 -21.18
CA ASP A 24 17.07 0.84 -19.96
C ASP A 24 16.31 1.30 -18.70
N GLU A 25 15.58 2.42 -18.77
CA GLU A 25 14.74 2.89 -17.67
C GLU A 25 13.55 1.96 -17.42
N GLN A 26 12.93 1.43 -18.48
CA GLN A 26 11.85 0.44 -18.35
C GLN A 26 12.35 -0.84 -17.68
N LYS A 27 13.54 -1.33 -18.06
CA LYS A 27 14.16 -2.50 -17.44
C LYS A 27 14.50 -2.26 -15.97
N GLN A 28 15.08 -1.12 -15.62
CA GLN A 28 15.38 -0.75 -14.23
C GLN A 28 14.12 -0.66 -13.37
N ALA A 29 13.05 -0.06 -13.91
CA ALA A 29 11.76 0.02 -13.23
C ALA A 29 11.13 -1.36 -13.01
N ALA A 30 11.19 -2.26 -14.00
CA ALA A 30 10.69 -3.63 -13.89
C ALA A 30 11.47 -4.45 -12.84
N GLU A 31 12.80 -4.40 -12.87
CA GLU A 31 13.66 -5.07 -11.89
C GLU A 31 13.40 -4.55 -10.47
N LEU A 32 13.25 -3.23 -10.33
CA LEU A 32 12.87 -2.61 -9.07
C LEU A 32 11.50 -3.09 -8.60
N ALA A 33 10.48 -3.08 -9.46
CA ALA A 33 9.13 -3.50 -9.13
C ALA A 33 9.10 -4.95 -8.64
N ILE A 34 9.83 -5.86 -9.30
CA ILE A 34 9.97 -7.26 -8.88
C ILE A 34 10.63 -7.37 -7.50
N ARG A 35 11.70 -6.60 -7.25
CA ARG A 35 12.39 -6.63 -5.95
C ARG A 35 11.48 -6.14 -4.82
N LEU A 36 10.77 -5.03 -5.05
CA LEU A 36 9.85 -4.46 -4.07
C LEU A 36 8.64 -5.37 -3.84
N SER A 37 8.13 -6.02 -4.89
CA SER A 37 6.97 -6.92 -4.76
C SER A 37 7.31 -8.10 -3.87
N ARG A 38 8.48 -8.72 -4.08
CA ARG A 38 8.97 -9.82 -3.22
C ARG A 38 9.14 -9.40 -1.77
N ALA A 39 9.65 -8.21 -1.52
CA ALA A 39 9.83 -7.70 -0.15
C ALA A 39 8.49 -7.51 0.56
N ILE A 40 7.48 -7.00 -0.14
CA ILE A 40 6.14 -6.74 0.41
C ILE A 40 5.35 -8.04 0.54
N GLU A 41 5.44 -8.95 -0.42
CA GLU A 41 4.86 -10.30 -0.33
C GLU A 41 5.40 -11.05 0.89
N GLY A 42 6.72 -11.04 1.10
CA GLY A 42 7.34 -11.66 2.28
C GLY A 42 6.96 -10.98 3.60
N ALA A 43 6.59 -9.69 3.56
CA ALA A 43 6.01 -9.01 4.72
C ALA A 43 4.56 -9.47 4.96
N ASN A 44 3.75 -9.55 3.91
CA ASN A 44 2.35 -10.00 3.97
C ASN A 44 2.23 -11.41 4.54
N GLU A 45 3.09 -12.35 4.11
CA GLU A 45 3.12 -13.72 4.63
C GLU A 45 3.24 -13.77 6.16
N LYS A 46 3.96 -12.81 6.75
CA LYS A 46 4.16 -12.70 8.20
C LYS A 46 3.09 -11.86 8.88
N LEU A 47 2.64 -10.78 8.24
CA LEU A 47 1.72 -9.81 8.83
C LEU A 47 0.26 -10.30 8.83
N CYS A 48 -0.20 -10.97 7.76
CA CYS A 48 -1.59 -11.42 7.66
C CYS A 48 -2.01 -12.40 8.78
N PRO A 49 -1.15 -13.33 9.25
CA PRO A 49 -1.46 -14.12 10.44
C PRO A 49 -1.57 -13.27 11.71
N LEU A 50 -0.73 -12.25 11.88
CA LEU A 50 -0.75 -11.36 13.05
C LEU A 50 -2.03 -10.53 13.09
N THR A 51 -2.43 -9.94 11.96
CA THR A 51 -3.67 -9.15 11.84
C THR A 51 -4.90 -9.98 12.20
N LYS A 52 -4.96 -11.23 11.73
CA LYS A 52 -6.02 -12.18 12.07
C LYS A 52 -6.06 -12.53 13.56
N MET A 53 -4.90 -12.74 14.19
CA MET A 53 -4.84 -13.00 15.64
C MET A 53 -5.28 -11.79 16.45
N ILE A 54 -4.83 -10.58 16.08
CA ILE A 54 -5.26 -9.32 16.71
C ILE A 54 -6.79 -9.18 16.65
N ARG A 55 -7.38 -9.36 15.46
CA ARG A 55 -8.84 -9.32 15.27
C ARG A 55 -9.55 -10.32 16.16
N LYS A 56 -9.10 -11.57 16.15
CA LYS A 56 -9.68 -12.64 16.96
C LYS A 56 -9.67 -12.32 18.47
N HIS A 57 -8.57 -11.77 19.00
CA HIS A 57 -8.49 -11.41 20.42
C HIS A 57 -9.48 -10.30 20.78
N ILE A 58 -9.64 -9.29 19.92
CA ILE A 58 -10.59 -8.18 20.12
C ILE A 58 -12.04 -8.69 20.00
N GLU A 59 -12.36 -9.47 18.97
CA GLU A 59 -13.70 -10.06 18.76
C GLU A 59 -14.11 -10.96 19.94
N ASN A 60 -13.18 -11.78 20.44
CA ASN A 60 -13.42 -12.61 21.62
C ASN A 60 -13.67 -11.79 22.88
N MET A 61 -13.07 -10.60 23.00
CA MET A 61 -13.38 -9.68 24.10
C MET A 61 -14.79 -9.10 23.96
N GLU A 62 -15.15 -8.64 22.76
CA GLU A 62 -16.47 -8.07 22.48
C GLU A 62 -17.61 -9.07 22.73
N ALA A 63 -17.41 -10.33 22.37
CA ALA A 63 -18.40 -11.39 22.52
C ALA A 63 -18.67 -11.78 23.99
N LYS A 64 -17.81 -11.40 24.94
CA LYS A 64 -18.03 -11.64 26.37
C LYS A 64 -19.08 -10.68 26.94
N LYS A 65 -19.80 -11.16 27.95
CA LYS A 65 -20.63 -10.30 28.80
C LYS A 65 -19.76 -9.24 29.46
N GLU A 66 -20.31 -8.05 29.67
CA GLU A 66 -19.57 -6.88 30.17
C GLU A 66 -18.82 -7.16 31.48
N GLU A 67 -19.44 -7.89 32.41
CA GLU A 67 -18.87 -8.33 33.68
C GLU A 67 -17.69 -9.30 33.56
N ASP A 68 -17.57 -10.02 32.45
CA ASP A 68 -16.52 -11.01 32.17
C ASP A 68 -15.38 -10.43 31.30
N ARG A 69 -15.50 -9.17 30.88
CA ARG A 69 -14.48 -8.51 30.04
C ARG A 69 -13.26 -8.16 30.86
N ASN A 70 -12.09 -8.54 30.34
CA ASN A 70 -10.81 -8.32 31.02
C ASN A 70 -9.83 -7.61 30.10
N GLU A 71 -9.84 -6.28 30.15
CA GLU A 71 -9.00 -5.44 29.30
C GLU A 71 -7.50 -5.72 29.47
N ASP A 72 -7.03 -6.08 30.68
CA ASP A 72 -5.62 -6.41 30.91
C ASP A 72 -5.18 -7.66 30.14
N GLU A 73 -6.04 -8.68 30.10
CA GLU A 73 -5.77 -9.89 29.34
C GLU A 73 -5.79 -9.60 27.83
N LEU A 74 -6.68 -8.72 27.35
CA LEU A 74 -6.66 -8.29 25.95
C LEU A 74 -5.34 -7.59 25.61
N VAL A 75 -4.89 -6.66 26.45
CA VAL A 75 -3.62 -5.96 26.27
C VAL A 75 -2.46 -6.96 26.21
N LYS A 76 -2.41 -7.89 27.15
CA LYS A 76 -1.37 -8.93 27.23
C LYS A 76 -1.31 -9.81 25.97
N GLN A 77 -2.46 -10.09 25.35
CA GLN A 77 -2.54 -10.91 24.14
C GLN A 77 -2.21 -10.11 22.86
N VAL A 78 -2.69 -8.88 22.75
CA VAL A 78 -2.59 -8.08 21.52
C VAL A 78 -1.28 -7.32 21.40
N LYS A 79 -0.75 -6.78 22.50
CA LYS A 79 0.49 -5.99 22.52
C LYS A 79 1.68 -6.68 21.82
N PRO A 80 2.05 -7.93 22.14
CA PRO A 80 3.19 -8.58 21.48
C PRO A 80 2.98 -8.78 19.98
N LEU A 81 1.74 -8.93 19.52
CA LEU A 81 1.42 -9.05 18.09
C LEU A 81 1.64 -7.73 17.36
N LEU A 82 1.26 -6.60 17.99
CA LEU A 82 1.48 -5.26 17.44
C LEU A 82 2.98 -4.94 17.38
N GLU A 83 3.74 -5.22 18.44
CA GLU A 83 5.19 -5.02 18.47
C GLU A 83 5.91 -5.84 17.38
N GLN A 84 5.47 -7.08 17.16
CA GLN A 84 6.00 -7.92 16.09
C GLN A 84 5.64 -7.37 14.70
N ALA A 85 4.40 -6.92 14.51
CA ALA A 85 3.96 -6.30 13.25
C ALA A 85 4.76 -5.03 12.95
N GLU A 86 5.01 -4.19 13.97
CA GLU A 86 5.79 -2.97 13.84
C GLU A 86 7.23 -3.27 13.39
N LYS A 87 7.86 -4.30 13.98
CA LYS A 87 9.20 -4.74 13.59
C LYS A 87 9.25 -5.13 12.11
N ILE A 88 8.28 -5.93 11.65
CA ILE A 88 8.23 -6.37 10.24
C ILE A 88 8.04 -5.17 9.32
N LEU A 89 7.13 -4.25 9.64
CA LEU A 89 6.91 -3.04 8.84
C LEU A 89 8.16 -2.16 8.77
N ASN A 90 8.87 -1.96 9.87
CA ASN A 90 10.12 -1.17 9.90
C ASN A 90 11.23 -1.83 9.07
N GLU A 91 11.37 -3.16 9.13
CA GLU A 91 12.31 -3.92 8.29
C GLU A 91 11.97 -3.74 6.80
N THR A 92 10.70 -3.94 6.42
CA THR A 92 10.24 -3.75 5.05
C THR A 92 10.44 -2.32 4.57
N GLN A 93 10.10 -1.32 5.39
CA GLN A 93 10.33 0.09 5.11
C GLN A 93 11.82 0.39 4.87
N GLY A 94 12.73 -0.24 5.62
CA GLY A 94 14.18 -0.17 5.40
C GLY A 94 14.58 -0.67 4.00
N VAL A 95 13.99 -1.79 3.56
CA VAL A 95 14.20 -2.32 2.19
C VAL A 95 13.71 -1.34 1.13
N ILE A 96 12.52 -0.74 1.30
CA ILE A 96 12.00 0.26 0.34
C ILE A 96 12.91 1.48 0.26
N LYS A 97 13.38 2.00 1.40
CA LYS A 97 14.30 3.15 1.43
C LYS A 97 15.65 2.83 0.78
N GLY A 98 16.18 1.64 1.02
CA GLY A 98 17.43 1.19 0.40
C GLY A 98 17.31 0.86 -1.09
N ALA A 99 16.09 0.92 -1.65
CA ALA A 99 15.87 0.55 -3.04
C ALA A 99 16.30 1.64 -4.04
N ASP A 100 16.34 2.89 -3.60
CA ASP A 100 16.76 4.08 -4.38
C ASP A 100 17.46 5.08 -3.45
N PRO A 101 18.69 4.77 -2.98
CA PRO A 101 19.39 5.58 -1.98
C PRO A 101 19.71 6.99 -2.47
N ASP A 102 19.96 7.14 -3.77
CA ASP A 102 20.33 8.41 -4.42
C ASP A 102 19.11 9.19 -4.95
N GLY A 103 17.91 8.60 -4.88
CA GLY A 103 16.67 9.22 -5.37
C GLY A 103 16.60 9.38 -6.89
N GLU A 104 17.49 8.72 -7.63
CA GLU A 104 17.55 8.80 -9.08
C GLU A 104 16.28 8.23 -9.70
N ILE A 105 15.81 7.08 -9.22
CA ILE A 105 14.65 6.41 -9.79
C ILE A 105 13.39 7.24 -9.51
N ALA A 106 13.22 7.73 -8.28
CA ALA A 106 12.12 8.62 -7.93
C ALA A 106 12.14 9.91 -8.77
N SER A 107 13.31 10.47 -9.05
CA SER A 107 13.47 11.66 -9.91
C SER A 107 13.05 11.38 -11.35
N ARG A 108 13.46 10.23 -11.92
CA ARG A 108 13.06 9.80 -13.26
C ARG A 108 11.55 9.53 -13.33
N ALA A 109 11.00 8.78 -12.38
CA ALA A 109 9.57 8.48 -12.29
C ALA A 109 8.71 9.75 -12.26
N LYS A 110 9.16 10.82 -11.58
CA LYS A 110 8.49 12.12 -11.58
C LYS A 110 8.38 12.77 -12.97
N ARG A 111 9.40 12.61 -13.82
CA ARG A 111 9.38 13.14 -15.19
C ARG A 111 8.44 12.37 -16.11
N HIS A 112 8.22 11.08 -15.82
CA HIS A 112 7.42 10.17 -16.62
C HIS A 112 6.02 9.90 -16.03
N GLN A 113 5.52 10.75 -15.11
CA GLN A 113 4.20 10.56 -14.49
C GLN A 113 3.01 10.61 -15.46
N GLN A 114 3.22 11.06 -16.70
CA GLN A 114 2.19 11.10 -17.73
C GLN A 114 1.89 9.73 -18.34
N SER A 115 2.72 8.70 -18.11
CA SER A 115 2.39 7.35 -18.56
C SER A 115 1.29 6.76 -17.65
N HIS A 116 0.09 6.63 -18.21
CA HIS A 116 -1.11 6.24 -17.45
C HIS A 116 -1.27 4.71 -17.29
N ARG A 117 -0.27 3.91 -17.68
CA ARG A 117 -0.36 2.43 -17.70
C ARG A 117 0.75 1.78 -16.88
N ALA A 118 0.34 0.95 -15.92
CA ALA A 118 1.23 0.13 -15.11
C ALA A 118 1.68 -1.12 -15.89
N THR A 119 2.97 -1.45 -15.82
CA THR A 119 3.52 -2.71 -16.36
C THR A 119 3.02 -3.93 -15.56
N PRO A 120 3.15 -5.17 -16.06
CA PRO A 120 2.80 -6.37 -15.29
C PRO A 120 3.51 -6.46 -13.93
N GLU A 121 4.78 -6.04 -13.86
CA GLU A 121 5.57 -6.02 -12.62
C GLU A 121 5.05 -4.95 -11.64
N GLU A 122 4.69 -3.77 -12.13
CA GLU A 122 4.06 -2.72 -11.32
C GLU A 122 2.66 -3.13 -10.85
N GLN A 123 1.89 -3.86 -11.66
CA GLN A 123 0.58 -4.40 -11.27
C GLN A 123 0.74 -5.42 -10.13
N ARG A 124 1.68 -6.36 -10.23
CA ARG A 124 1.99 -7.29 -9.14
C ARG A 124 2.42 -6.55 -7.87
N LEU A 125 3.25 -5.52 -7.98
CA LEU A 125 3.65 -4.70 -6.84
C LEU A 125 2.44 -3.99 -6.21
N ALA A 126 1.52 -3.46 -7.02
CA ALA A 126 0.30 -2.86 -6.54
C ALA A 126 -0.61 -3.87 -5.82
N GLU A 127 -0.71 -5.11 -6.30
CA GLU A 127 -1.44 -6.19 -5.63
C GLU A 127 -0.80 -6.57 -4.28
N ALA A 128 0.53 -6.66 -4.21
CA ALA A 128 1.23 -6.90 -2.95
C ALA A 128 0.97 -5.78 -1.93
N LEU A 129 1.02 -4.51 -2.38
CA LEU A 129 0.69 -3.35 -1.55
C LEU A 129 -0.78 -3.35 -1.13
N LYS A 130 -1.68 -3.78 -2.00
CA LYS A 130 -3.10 -3.91 -1.68
C LYS A 130 -3.32 -4.79 -0.47
N VAL A 131 -2.75 -5.99 -0.50
CA VAL A 131 -2.86 -6.93 0.61
C VAL A 131 -2.30 -6.31 1.90
N LEU A 132 -1.13 -5.67 1.83
CA LEU A 132 -0.52 -5.02 2.99
C LEU A 132 -1.43 -3.95 3.60
N VAL A 133 -2.01 -3.09 2.76
CA VAL A 133 -2.88 -1.98 3.16
C VAL A 133 -4.21 -2.49 3.71
N GLU A 134 -4.84 -3.46 3.04
CA GLU A 134 -6.10 -4.06 3.47
C GLU A 134 -5.94 -4.76 4.82
N GLU A 135 -4.90 -5.58 4.96
CA GLU A 135 -4.68 -6.40 6.14
C GLU A 135 -4.19 -5.54 7.30
N VAL A 136 -3.15 -4.73 7.12
CA VAL A 136 -2.57 -3.94 8.22
C VAL A 136 -3.38 -2.68 8.46
N GLY A 137 -3.56 -1.84 7.43
CA GLY A 137 -4.30 -0.58 7.54
C GLY A 137 -5.75 -0.82 7.95
N GLY A 138 -6.42 -1.75 7.29
CA GLY A 138 -7.79 -2.13 7.64
C GLY A 138 -7.91 -2.73 9.05
N THR A 139 -6.86 -3.38 9.59
CA THR A 139 -6.88 -3.86 10.99
C THR A 139 -6.64 -2.73 11.98
N ILE A 140 -5.77 -1.76 11.67
CA ILE A 140 -5.53 -0.59 12.52
C ILE A 140 -6.83 0.18 12.73
N ASP A 141 -7.51 0.54 11.64
CA ASP A 141 -8.71 1.37 11.70
C ASP A 141 -9.86 0.63 12.40
N TRP A 142 -10.05 -0.65 12.05
CA TRP A 142 -11.04 -1.50 12.70
C TRP A 142 -10.76 -1.67 14.19
N ALA A 143 -9.51 -1.98 14.58
CA ALA A 143 -9.15 -2.22 15.98
C ALA A 143 -9.33 -0.95 16.83
N LYS A 144 -8.94 0.22 16.31
CA LYS A 144 -9.17 1.50 16.98
C LYS A 144 -10.65 1.75 17.25
N GLY A 145 -11.51 1.52 16.26
CA GLY A 145 -12.97 1.67 16.44
C GLY A 145 -13.53 0.68 17.46
N LYS A 146 -13.05 -0.56 17.51
CA LYS A 146 -13.48 -1.53 18.52
C LYS A 146 -13.00 -1.20 19.93
N LEU A 147 -11.79 -0.68 20.06
CA LEU A 147 -11.21 -0.31 21.35
C LEU A 147 -11.90 0.90 21.98
N ASP A 148 -12.76 1.65 21.28
CA ASP A 148 -13.59 2.70 21.87
C ASP A 148 -14.50 2.17 23.00
N ALA A 149 -14.87 0.89 22.97
CA ALA A 149 -15.63 0.22 24.02
C ALA A 149 -14.76 -0.25 25.21
N PHE A 150 -13.43 -0.16 25.11
CA PHE A 150 -12.45 -0.70 26.06
C PHE A 150 -11.42 0.39 26.43
N PRO A 151 -11.75 1.33 27.32
CA PRO A 151 -10.94 2.53 27.56
C PRO A 151 -9.54 2.25 28.11
N LYS A 152 -9.34 1.18 28.90
CA LYS A 152 -8.03 0.79 29.41
C LYS A 152 -7.20 0.16 28.30
N ALA A 153 -7.76 -0.79 27.56
CA ALA A 153 -7.08 -1.42 26.44
C ALA A 153 -6.75 -0.41 25.33
N LYS A 154 -7.66 0.55 25.06
CA LYS A 154 -7.41 1.66 24.13
C LYS A 154 -6.21 2.49 24.53
N LYS A 155 -6.06 2.81 25.82
CA LYS A 155 -4.92 3.58 26.32
C LYS A 155 -3.59 2.88 26.06
N ASP A 156 -3.55 1.56 26.20
CA ASP A 156 -2.30 0.79 26.10
C ASP A 156 -2.00 0.28 24.67
N LEU A 157 -3.04 -0.02 23.87
CA LEU A 157 -2.90 -0.54 22.51
C LEU A 157 -3.01 0.54 21.43
N GLY A 158 -3.75 1.62 21.68
CA GLY A 158 -3.94 2.73 20.75
C GLY A 158 -2.62 3.31 20.23
N PRO A 159 -1.65 3.67 21.12
CA PRO A 159 -0.35 4.17 20.68
C PRO A 159 0.44 3.19 19.82
N LEU A 160 0.29 1.87 20.03
CA LEU A 160 0.95 0.84 19.22
C LEU A 160 0.30 0.73 17.84
N LEU A 161 -1.03 0.82 17.77
CA LEU A 161 -1.77 0.89 16.49
C LEU A 161 -1.40 2.15 15.70
N ASP A 162 -1.19 3.29 16.37
CA ASP A 162 -0.66 4.51 15.76
C ASP A 162 0.77 4.30 15.22
N ALA A 163 1.64 3.65 15.99
CA ALA A 163 3.02 3.38 15.61
C ALA A 163 3.13 2.53 14.33
N LEU A 164 2.19 1.60 14.09
CA LEU A 164 2.11 0.84 12.83
C LEU A 164 1.77 1.70 11.61
N GLY A 165 0.98 2.76 11.81
CA GLY A 165 0.49 3.61 10.73
C GLY A 165 1.61 4.36 10.00
N GLN A 166 2.66 4.78 10.73
CA GLN A 166 3.78 5.51 10.16
C GLN A 166 4.60 4.67 9.15
N PRO A 167 5.18 3.50 9.49
CA PRO A 167 5.95 2.71 8.54
C PRO A 167 5.07 2.19 7.39
N LEU A 168 3.79 1.87 7.63
CA LEU A 168 2.84 1.54 6.56
C LEU A 168 2.71 2.68 5.55
N THR A 169 2.47 3.90 6.02
CA THR A 169 2.39 5.10 5.18
C THR A 169 3.68 5.32 4.39
N GLN A 170 4.83 5.11 5.02
CA GLN A 170 6.14 5.32 4.40
C GLN A 170 6.49 4.23 3.37
N ILE A 171 6.06 2.98 3.58
CA ILE A 171 6.17 1.92 2.57
C ILE A 171 5.35 2.29 1.34
N VAL A 172 4.06 2.61 1.52
CA VAL A 172 3.16 2.91 0.39
C VAL A 172 3.64 4.16 -0.34
N GLY A 173 3.98 5.23 0.38
CA GLY A 173 4.49 6.46 -0.20
C GLY A 173 5.84 6.29 -0.89
N GLY A 174 6.76 5.52 -0.30
CA GLY A 174 8.06 5.21 -0.89
C GLY A 174 7.91 4.48 -2.23
N VAL A 175 7.06 3.44 -2.29
CA VAL A 175 6.81 2.73 -3.55
C VAL A 175 6.13 3.63 -4.59
N ALA A 176 5.14 4.42 -4.17
CA ALA A 176 4.41 5.31 -5.06
C ALA A 176 5.29 6.41 -5.68
N LEU A 177 6.34 6.84 -4.97
CA LEU A 177 7.34 7.78 -5.50
C LEU A 177 8.28 7.14 -6.51
N LEU A 178 8.58 5.86 -6.35
CA LEU A 178 9.51 5.12 -7.21
C LEU A 178 8.88 4.68 -8.52
N LEU A 179 7.57 4.39 -8.52
CA LEU A 179 6.87 3.78 -9.64
C LEU A 179 5.51 4.45 -9.87
N SER A 180 5.43 5.32 -10.89
CA SER A 180 4.24 6.11 -11.23
C SER A 180 3.02 5.24 -11.57
N GLY A 181 3.22 4.10 -12.23
CA GLY A 181 2.16 3.14 -12.57
C GLY A 181 1.44 2.60 -11.34
N VAL A 182 2.15 2.46 -10.22
CA VAL A 182 1.61 1.93 -8.96
C VAL A 182 0.75 2.97 -8.25
N LEU A 183 1.12 4.26 -8.30
CA LEU A 183 0.37 5.34 -7.64
C LEU A 183 -1.09 5.41 -8.10
N ASN A 184 -1.35 5.25 -9.40
CA ASN A 184 -2.72 5.27 -9.94
C ASN A 184 -3.57 4.10 -9.42
N LEU A 185 -2.97 2.90 -9.36
CA LEU A 185 -3.64 1.71 -8.83
C LEU A 185 -3.93 1.87 -7.33
N LEU A 186 -2.97 2.41 -6.57
CA LEU A 186 -3.12 2.69 -5.15
C LEU A 186 -4.20 3.73 -4.86
N ASN A 187 -4.31 4.78 -5.67
CA ASN A 187 -5.30 5.83 -5.45
C ASN A 187 -6.74 5.28 -5.58
N LYS A 188 -6.99 4.45 -6.60
CA LYS A 188 -8.28 3.76 -6.78
C LYS A 188 -8.60 2.80 -5.65
N LEU A 189 -7.58 2.10 -5.18
CA LEU A 189 -7.66 1.12 -4.10
C LEU A 189 -7.97 1.77 -2.75
N LEU A 190 -7.21 2.78 -2.36
CA LEU A 190 -7.38 3.47 -1.08
C LEU A 190 -8.75 4.13 -0.98
N ALA A 191 -9.21 4.76 -2.07
CA ALA A 191 -10.55 5.32 -2.16
C ALA A 191 -11.64 4.23 -2.03
N GLY A 192 -11.45 3.06 -2.65
CA GLY A 192 -12.40 1.94 -2.57
C GLY A 192 -12.50 1.30 -1.19
N LEU A 193 -11.46 1.42 -0.35
CA LEU A 193 -11.43 0.86 1.01
C LEU A 193 -11.82 1.86 2.11
N GLY A 194 -12.00 3.14 1.78
CA GLY A 194 -12.28 4.19 2.76
C GLY A 194 -11.10 4.55 3.66
N LEU A 195 -9.86 4.27 3.24
CA LEU A 195 -8.63 4.53 4.00
C LEU A 195 -8.13 5.97 3.79
N ASP A 196 -9.01 6.96 3.95
CA ASP A 196 -8.74 8.37 3.68
C ASP A 196 -7.62 8.94 4.56
N GLY A 197 -7.48 8.44 5.79
CA GLY A 197 -6.41 8.82 6.71
C GLY A 197 -5.04 8.39 6.21
N LEU A 198 -4.93 7.16 5.70
CA LEU A 198 -3.71 6.64 5.10
C LEU A 198 -3.37 7.39 3.82
N LEU A 199 -4.36 7.66 2.96
CA LEU A 199 -4.17 8.46 1.74
C LEU A 199 -3.63 9.86 2.05
N LYS A 200 -4.23 10.56 3.03
CA LYS A 200 -3.73 11.87 3.51
C LYS A 200 -2.32 11.78 4.07
N GLY A 201 -2.02 10.73 4.84
CA GLY A 201 -0.69 10.45 5.36
C GLY A 201 0.34 10.28 4.26
N ILE A 202 0.02 9.52 3.21
CA ILE A 202 0.90 9.32 2.06
C ILE A 202 1.14 10.64 1.34
N VAL A 203 0.08 11.40 1.04
CA VAL A 203 0.18 12.71 0.37
C VAL A 203 1.07 13.66 1.16
N ALA A 204 0.93 13.71 2.49
CA ALA A 204 1.75 14.53 3.37
C ALA A 204 3.21 14.05 3.43
N ALA A 205 3.44 12.75 3.57
CA ALA A 205 4.79 12.16 3.71
C ALA A 205 5.62 12.27 2.43
N THR A 206 4.96 12.21 1.27
CA THR A 206 5.61 12.25 -0.04
C THR A 206 5.72 13.66 -0.61
N GLY A 207 5.01 14.63 -0.02
CA GLY A 207 4.89 15.98 -0.56
C GLY A 207 4.19 16.01 -1.93
N LEU A 208 3.39 14.98 -2.24
CA LEU A 208 2.61 14.91 -3.48
C LEU A 208 1.68 16.12 -3.60
N ASP A 209 1.18 16.67 -2.49
CA ASP A 209 0.38 17.90 -2.46
C ASP A 209 1.11 19.09 -3.09
N LYS A 210 2.42 19.20 -2.92
CA LYS A 210 3.25 20.24 -3.53
C LYS A 210 3.45 20.00 -5.02
N ILE A 211 3.56 18.73 -5.44
CA ILE A 211 3.65 18.36 -6.86
C ILE A 211 2.32 18.68 -7.56
N TYR A 212 1.18 18.25 -7.00
CA TYR A 212 -0.15 18.57 -7.52
C TYR A 212 -0.44 20.08 -7.59
N LYS A 213 -0.04 20.85 -6.56
CA LYS A 213 -0.13 22.33 -6.58
C LYS A 213 0.81 22.97 -7.60
N SER A 214 2.04 22.47 -7.74
CA SER A 214 3.01 23.00 -8.71
C SER A 214 2.65 22.72 -10.17
N LEU A 215 1.85 21.68 -10.40
CA LEU A 215 1.28 21.32 -11.71
C LEU A 215 -0.06 22.03 -12.00
N GLY A 216 -0.57 22.85 -11.09
CA GLY A 216 -1.82 23.61 -11.26
C GLY A 216 -3.10 22.77 -11.24
N LEU A 217 -3.03 21.52 -10.75
CA LEU A 217 -4.16 20.59 -10.67
C LEU A 217 -5.11 20.88 -9.50
N ASP A 218 -4.70 21.73 -8.56
CA ASP A 218 -5.51 22.29 -7.49
C ASP A 218 -6.67 23.16 -8.02
N LYS A 219 -6.51 23.74 -9.20
CA LYS A 219 -7.57 24.48 -9.91
C LYS A 219 -8.58 23.56 -10.58
N TRP A 220 -8.16 22.36 -10.99
CA TRP A 220 -9.02 21.41 -11.69
C TRP A 220 -9.92 20.63 -10.72
N LEU A 221 -9.42 20.28 -9.52
CA LEU A 221 -10.22 19.66 -8.46
C LEU A 221 -11.24 20.59 -7.79
N ASN A 222 -11.14 21.91 -8.01
CA ASN A 222 -12.10 22.92 -7.55
C ASN A 222 -13.03 23.44 -8.66
N MET A 223 -12.96 22.88 -9.87
CA MET A 223 -13.99 23.12 -10.89
C MET A 223 -15.14 22.13 -10.66
N LYS A 224 -16.28 22.71 -10.30
CA LYS A 224 -17.58 22.06 -10.06
C LYS A 224 -17.99 21.07 -11.15
#